data_AF-A0A4Q3YYK5-F1
#
_entry.id   AF-A0A4Q3YYK5-F1
#
_cell.length_a   1.000
_cell.length_b   1.000
_cell.length_c   1.000
_cell.angle_alpha   90.00
_cell.angle_beta   90.00
_cell.angle_gamma   90.00
#
_symmetry.space_group_name_H-M   'P 1'
#
loop_
_entity.id
_entity.type
_entity.pdbx_description
1 polymer ?
#
loop_
_entity_poly.entity_id
_entity_poly.type
_entity_poly.pdbx_seq_one_letter_code
_entity_poly.pdbx_strand_id
1 'polypeptide(L)'
;MILSRWSARRHIAAGSRPGWLMAWGPVAADAILLALVFALALPAIWPTLMGWPIWLRILALFAGVFLPIQAVLITASLWAARARGQIFSDSDF
;
A
#
# COMPACT_ATOMS: atom_id res chain seq x y z
N MET A 1 -5.84 -0.24 0.34
CA MET A 1 -6.10 1.00 1.12
C MET A 1 -7.45 1.01 1.86
N ILE A 2 -8.51 0.41 1.30
CA ILE A 2 -9.83 0.33 1.97
C ILE A 2 -9.80 -0.66 3.14
N LEU A 3 -9.13 -1.81 2.97
CA LEU A 3 -9.05 -2.87 3.98
C LEU A 3 -8.25 -2.44 5.22
N SER A 4 -7.11 -1.77 5.02
CA SER A 4 -6.29 -1.21 6.11
C SER A 4 -7.04 -0.15 6.91
N ARG A 5 -7.76 0.75 6.22
CA ARG A 5 -8.65 1.74 6.85
C ARG A 5 -9.79 1.10 7.64
N TRP A 6 -10.45 0.10 7.07
CA TRP A 6 -11.61 -0.54 7.70
C TRP A 6 -11.22 -1.36 8.93
N SER A 7 -10.13 -2.15 8.82
CA SER A 7 -9.56 -2.91 9.95
C SER A 7 -9.15 -1.99 11.10
N ALA A 8 -8.38 -0.95 10.81
CA ALA A 8 -7.91 -0.01 11.84
C ALA A 8 -9.08 0.70 12.55
N ARG A 9 -10.10 1.16 11.80
CA ARG A 9 -11.30 1.76 12.39
C ARG A 9 -12.08 0.79 13.28
N ARG A 10 -12.18 -0.48 12.87
CA ARG A 10 -12.87 -1.52 13.65
C ARG A 10 -12.17 -1.79 14.98
N HIS A 11 -10.84 -1.85 14.99
CA HIS A 11 -10.08 -2.09 16.23
C HIS A 11 -10.09 -0.89 17.17
N ILE A 12 -9.97 0.33 16.63
CA ILE A 12 -10.09 1.58 17.40
C ILE A 12 -11.49 1.68 18.03
N ALA A 13 -12.55 1.41 17.27
CA ALA A 13 -13.93 1.41 17.78
C ALA A 13 -14.17 0.31 18.83
N ALA A 14 -13.43 -0.80 18.77
CA ALA A 14 -13.49 -1.89 19.74
C ALA A 14 -12.58 -1.67 20.96
N GLY A 15 -11.84 -0.56 21.05
CA GLY A 15 -10.91 -0.28 22.16
C GLY A 15 -9.78 -1.30 22.32
N SER A 16 -9.56 -2.17 21.33
CA SER A 16 -8.59 -3.26 21.40
C SER A 16 -7.38 -2.96 20.54
N ARG A 17 -6.17 -3.15 21.09
CA ARG A 17 -4.93 -3.04 20.33
C ARG A 17 -4.77 -4.31 19.48
N PRO A 18 -4.83 -4.23 18.14
CA PRO A 18 -4.68 -5.40 17.29
C PRO A 18 -3.29 -5.99 17.42
N GLY A 19 -3.22 -7.32 17.45
CA GLY A 19 -1.95 -8.04 17.34
C GLY A 19 -1.23 -7.73 16.03
N TRP A 20 0.07 -8.04 15.97
CA TRP A 20 0.93 -7.72 14.82
C TRP A 20 0.35 -8.21 13.49
N LEU A 21 -0.10 -9.46 13.41
CA LEU A 21 -0.69 -10.02 12.19
C LEU A 21 -2.00 -9.32 11.76
N MET A 22 -2.82 -8.85 12.70
CA MET A 22 -4.07 -8.15 12.37
C MET A 22 -3.84 -6.72 11.85
N ALA A 23 -2.79 -6.07 12.34
CA ALA A 23 -2.40 -4.73 11.87
C ALA A 23 -1.72 -4.79 10.49
N TRP A 24 -0.86 -5.78 10.25
CA TRP A 24 -0.06 -5.89 9.02
C TRP A 24 -0.70 -6.76 7.92
N GLY A 25 -1.65 -7.64 8.26
CA GLY A 25 -2.39 -8.46 7.29
C GLY A 25 -3.07 -7.66 6.17
N PRO A 26 -3.75 -6.53 6.47
CA PRO A 26 -4.32 -5.66 5.44
C PRO A 26 -3.25 -5.02 4.54
N VAL A 27 -2.06 -4.72 5.08
CA VAL A 27 -0.92 -4.19 4.31
C VAL A 27 -0.41 -5.24 3.33
N ALA A 28 -0.25 -6.48 3.79
CA ALA A 28 0.15 -7.60 2.93
C ALA A 28 -0.88 -7.89 1.84
N ALA A 29 -2.18 -7.84 2.17
CA ALA A 29 -3.26 -8.01 1.21
C ALA A 29 -3.26 -6.92 0.14
N ASP A 30 -3.11 -5.66 0.54
CA ASP A 30 -3.00 -4.52 -0.38
C ASP A 30 -1.77 -4.68 -1.31
N ALA A 31 -0.63 -5.14 -0.78
CA ALA A 31 0.58 -5.39 -1.55
C ALA A 31 0.43 -6.54 -2.56
N ILE A 32 -0.19 -7.65 -2.15
CA ILE A 32 -0.46 -8.80 -3.04
C ILE A 32 -1.40 -8.39 -4.17
N LEU A 33 -2.48 -7.68 -3.85
CA LEU A 33 -3.44 -7.23 -4.86
C LEU A 33 -2.74 -6.32 -5.90
N LEU A 34 -1.92 -5.39 -5.42
CA LEU A 34 -1.17 -4.50 -6.28
C LEU A 34 -0.14 -5.24 -7.15
N ALA A 35 0.58 -6.21 -6.58
CA ALA A 35 1.50 -7.06 -7.31
C ALA A 35 0.78 -7.87 -8.40
N LEU A 36 -0.43 -8.37 -8.11
CA LEU A 36 -1.24 -9.12 -9.07
C LEU A 36 -1.71 -8.23 -10.22
N VAL A 37 -2.16 -7.00 -9.93
CA VAL A 37 -2.51 -6.01 -10.96
C VAL A 37 -1.31 -5.74 -11.88
N PHE A 38 -0.13 -5.50 -11.31
CA PHE A 38 1.07 -5.26 -12.12
C PHE A 38 1.54 -6.49 -12.90
N ALA A 39 1.45 -7.69 -12.31
CA ALA A 39 1.81 -8.94 -12.98
C ALA A 39 0.93 -9.19 -14.22
N LEU A 40 -0.34 -8.77 -14.19
CA LEU A 40 -1.25 -8.86 -15.34
C LEU A 40 -1.04 -7.72 -16.34
N ALA A 41 -0.80 -6.49 -15.87
CA ALA A 41 -0.71 -5.31 -16.72
C ALA A 41 0.64 -5.15 -17.43
N LEU A 42 1.76 -5.43 -16.74
CA LEU A 42 3.11 -5.22 -17.28
C LEU A 42 3.40 -5.99 -18.57
N PRO A 43 3.07 -7.29 -18.70
CA PRO A 43 3.30 -8.03 -19.94
C PRO A 43 2.59 -7.40 -21.14
N ALA A 44 1.38 -6.87 -20.94
CA ALA A 44 0.58 -6.26 -22.02
C ALA A 44 1.21 -4.96 -22.54
N ILE A 45 1.87 -4.19 -21.68
CA ILE A 45 2.50 -2.91 -22.06
C ILE A 45 4.00 -3.03 -22.37
N TRP A 46 4.61 -4.18 -22.08
CA TRP A 46 6.05 -4.41 -22.22
C TRP A 46 6.61 -4.16 -23.63
N PRO A 47 5.97 -4.64 -24.72
CA PRO A 47 6.46 -4.39 -26.07
C PRO A 47 6.50 -2.89 -26.41
N THR A 48 5.47 -2.15 -26.00
CA THR A 48 5.37 -0.70 -26.19
C THR A 48 6.46 0.03 -25.42
N LEU A 49 6.69 -0.36 -24.16
CA LEU A 49 7.76 0.22 -23.33
C LEU A 49 9.13 0.02 -23.98
N MET A 50 9.43 -1.15 -24.53
CA MET A 50 10.73 -1.42 -25.15
C MET A 50 11.01 -0.55 -26.39
N GLY A 51 9.96 -0.06 -27.06
CA GLY A 51 10.07 0.88 -28.18
C GLY A 51 10.40 2.32 -27.77
N TRP A 52 10.31 2.67 -26.48
CA TRP A 52 10.55 4.04 -26.02
C TRP A 52 12.04 4.32 -25.76
N PRO A 53 12.48 5.58 -25.80
CA PRO A 53 13.79 5.98 -25.27
C PRO A 53 13.95 5.54 -23.80
N ILE A 54 15.20 5.24 -23.40
CA ILE A 54 15.47 4.72 -22.05
C ILE A 54 14.98 5.64 -20.93
N TRP A 55 15.13 6.96 -21.09
CA TRP A 55 14.68 7.94 -20.09
C TRP A 55 13.16 7.94 -19.94
N LEU A 56 12.42 7.79 -21.04
CA LEU A 56 10.95 7.68 -21.05
C LEU A 56 10.49 6.38 -20.39
N ARG A 57 11.17 5.26 -20.64
CA ARG A 57 10.91 3.99 -19.94
C ARG A 57 11.09 4.12 -18.44
N ILE A 58 12.21 4.71 -18.01
CA ILE A 58 12.50 4.93 -16.60
C ILE A 58 11.40 5.79 -15.98
N LEU A 59 11.04 6.92 -16.60
CA LEU A 59 10.01 7.81 -16.09
C LEU A 59 8.65 7.12 -15.99
N ALA A 60 8.28 6.32 -16.99
CA ALA A 60 7.01 5.61 -17.04
C ALA A 60 6.91 4.50 -16.00
N LEU A 61 7.98 3.72 -15.79
CA LEU A 61 8.03 2.71 -14.74
C LEU A 61 8.07 3.35 -13.35
N PHE A 62 8.79 4.46 -13.19
CA PHE A 62 8.82 5.19 -11.94
C PHE A 62 7.43 5.74 -11.58
N ALA A 63 6.80 6.46 -12.51
CA ALA A 63 5.50 7.07 -12.26
C ALA A 63 4.35 6.05 -12.22
N GLY A 64 4.38 5.03 -13.07
CA GLY A 64 3.30 4.06 -13.24
C GLY A 64 3.39 2.84 -12.34
N VAL A 65 4.57 2.48 -11.83
CA VAL A 65 4.77 1.30 -10.98
C VAL A 65 5.29 1.70 -9.62
N PHE A 66 6.42 2.41 -9.55
CA PHE A 66 7.06 2.73 -8.27
C PHE A 66 6.20 3.65 -7.40
N LEU A 67 5.72 4.79 -7.93
CA LEU A 67 4.91 5.74 -7.14
C LEU A 67 3.62 5.10 -6.58
N PRO A 68 2.83 4.32 -7.35
CA PRO A 68 1.66 3.64 -6.81
C PRO A 68 1.99 2.63 -5.72
N ILE A 69 3.07 1.86 -5.86
CA ILE A 69 3.54 0.93 -4.82
C ILE A 69 3.86 1.69 -3.54
N GLN A 70 4.64 2.77 -3.64
CA GLN A 70 5.00 3.59 -2.49
C GLN A 70 3.77 4.19 -1.82
N ALA A 71 2.83 4.75 -2.60
CA ALA A 71 1.61 5.33 -2.06
C ALA A 71 0.78 4.31 -1.26
N VAL A 72 0.62 3.09 -1.78
CA VAL A 72 -0.12 2.02 -1.10
C VAL A 72 0.61 1.54 0.15
N LEU A 73 1.91 1.24 0.05
CA LEU A 73 2.67 0.69 1.18
C LEU A 73 2.86 1.69 2.31
N ILE A 74 3.15 2.96 1.99
CA ILE A 74 3.32 4.01 3.00
C ILE A 74 2.01 4.21 3.77
N THR A 75 0.91 4.39 3.05
CA THR A 75 -0.39 4.62 3.70
C THR A 75 -0.85 3.41 4.51
N ALA A 76 -0.69 2.20 3.97
CA ALA A 76 -1.03 0.98 4.69
C ALA A 76 -0.18 0.80 5.96
N SER A 77 1.11 1.11 5.91
CA SER A 77 2.01 1.06 7.07
C SER A 77 1.64 2.12 8.12
N LEU A 78 1.26 3.33 7.69
CA LEU A 78 0.75 4.39 8.57
C LEU A 78 -0.50 3.94 9.34
N TRP A 79 -1.45 3.27 8.66
CA TRP A 79 -2.65 2.75 9.31
C TRP A 79 -2.33 1.59 10.27
N ALA A 80 -1.42 0.69 9.92
CA ALA A 80 -0.98 -0.39 10.79
C ALA A 80 -0.29 0.15 12.07
N ALA A 81 0.58 1.14 11.93
CA ALA A 81 1.25 1.78 13.05
C ALA A 81 0.30 2.59 13.94
N ARG A 82 -0.67 3.30 13.34
CA ARG A 82 -1.74 3.98 14.07
C ARG A 82 -2.61 3.01 14.85
N ALA A 83 -3.00 1.89 14.25
CA ALA A 83 -3.82 0.87 14.92
C ALA A 83 -3.14 0.31 16.18
N ARG A 84 -1.80 0.27 16.22
CA ARG A 84 -1.01 -0.15 17.39
C ARG A 84 -0.73 0.96 18.41
N GLY A 85 -1.17 2.20 18.17
CA GLY A 85 -0.92 3.35 19.05
C GLY A 85 0.53 3.84 19.04
N GLN A 86 1.28 3.61 17.94
CA GLN A 86 2.70 3.97 17.86
C GLN A 86 2.96 5.37 17.28
N ILE A 87 1.99 5.95 16.56
CA ILE A 87 2.15 7.22 15.82
C ILE A 87 1.25 8.34 16.35
N PHE A 88 0.18 8.04 17.09
CA PHE A 88 -0.66 9.04 17.77
C PHE A 88 -1.16 8.48 19.10
N SER A 89 -1.00 9.26 20.16
CA SER A 89 -1.63 9.06 21.47
C SER A 89 -2.92 9.87 21.48
N ASP A 90 -3.98 9.39 22.15
CA ASP A 90 -5.27 10.11 22.26
C ASP A 90 -5.16 11.50 22.93
N SER A 91 -3.95 11.92 23.34
CA SER A 91 -3.59 13.24 23.86
C SER A 91 -3.30 14.30 22.80
N ASP A 92 -3.30 13.96 21.51
CA ASP A 92 -2.91 14.88 20.42
C ASP A 92 -4.09 15.69 19.83
N PHE A 93 -5.29 15.61 20.44
CA PHE A 93 -6.47 16.42 20.10
C PHE A 93 -7.24 16.85 21.36
#